data_AF-A0A087TZJ5-F1
#
_entry.id   AF-A0A087TZJ5-F1
#
_cell.length_a   1.000
_cell.length_b   1.000
_cell.length_c   1.000
_cell.angle_alpha   90.00
_cell.angle_beta   90.00
_cell.angle_gamma   90.00
#
_symmetry.space_group_name_H-M   'P 1'
#
loop_
_entity.id
_entity.type
_entity.pdbx_description
1 polymer ?
#
loop_
_entity_poly.entity_id
_entity_poly.type
_entity_poly.pdbx_seq_one_letter_code
_entity_poly.pdbx_strand_id
1 'polypeptide(L)'
;MANSQLEVVNHHDANLLTSLEMAVRFGKTLLVQDVDNIHPVLYPLLRRDLINQGPRYIVQIGEKTVDYNPHFKLFLVTKYSEIELSPNFFALVSTVNFSTTKAGLTGQLLATVLQREKPELELRRTELLRKEEEMKLQMTQLEESLLQELATARGNVLENDELVASLNKTKSNSIEIAAGLKESHDLQLSLEEERKMYLPLAEFGSTLFFLMRELRKLNTMYCFSLTSFFKMFHLA
;
A
#
# COMPACT_ATOMS: atom_id res chain seq x y z
N MET A 1 -4.56 0.18 17.84
CA MET A 1 -4.06 -0.93 16.99
C MET A 1 -2.86 -1.53 17.71
N ALA A 2 -2.95 -2.79 18.14
CA ALA A 2 -1.84 -3.42 18.86
C ALA A 2 -0.60 -3.46 17.96
N ASN A 3 0.52 -2.99 18.49
CA ASN A 3 1.82 -2.92 17.82
C ASN A 3 2.31 -4.36 17.55
N SER A 4 1.83 -4.98 16.47
CA SER A 4 2.22 -6.35 16.12
C SER A 4 3.71 -6.35 15.78
N GLN A 5 4.53 -7.02 16.59
CA GLN A 5 5.95 -7.16 16.31
C GLN A 5 6.14 -7.76 14.91
N LEU A 6 6.71 -6.97 14.01
CA LEU A 6 7.13 -7.39 12.69
C LEU A 6 8.51 -8.04 12.80
N GLU A 7 8.64 -9.25 12.27
CA GLU A 7 9.91 -9.96 12.13
C GLU A 7 10.16 -10.20 10.64
N VAL A 8 11.36 -9.86 10.17
CA VAL A 8 11.75 -9.99 8.76
C VAL A 8 12.88 -11.00 8.67
N VAL A 9 12.71 -12.01 7.81
CA VAL A 9 13.68 -13.10 7.64
C VAL A 9 13.87 -13.40 6.17
N ASN A 10 15.08 -13.78 5.76
CA ASN A 10 15.33 -14.23 4.39
C ASN A 10 14.97 -15.72 4.24
N HIS A 11 14.40 -16.09 3.10
CA HIS A 11 14.03 -17.48 2.80
C HIS A 11 15.23 -18.45 2.88
N HIS A 12 16.43 -18.00 2.56
CA HIS A 12 17.66 -18.81 2.61
C HIS A 12 18.38 -18.77 3.96
N ASP A 13 17.84 -18.08 4.96
CA ASP A 13 18.44 -18.02 6.30
C ASP A 13 18.25 -19.36 7.02
N ALA A 14 19.32 -19.86 7.66
CA ALA A 14 19.28 -21.05 8.49
C ALA A 14 18.28 -20.92 9.66
N ASN A 15 18.01 -19.68 10.09
CA ASN A 15 17.08 -19.40 11.18
C ASN A 15 15.61 -19.35 10.77
N LEU A 16 15.26 -19.51 9.48
CA LEU A 16 13.88 -19.39 8.99
C LEU A 16 12.88 -20.24 9.79
N LEU A 17 13.21 -21.52 10.03
CA LEU A 17 12.34 -22.43 10.77
C LEU A 17 12.15 -21.97 12.22
N THR A 18 13.23 -21.56 12.89
CA THR A 18 13.19 -21.09 14.28
C THR A 18 12.36 -19.81 14.39
N SER A 19 12.56 -18.85 13.48
CA SER A 19 11.77 -17.62 13.42
C SER A 19 10.30 -17.90 13.11
N LEU A 20 10.01 -18.85 12.22
CA LEU A 20 8.64 -19.29 11.92
C LEU A 20 7.95 -19.88 13.16
N GLU A 21 8.61 -20.81 13.85
CA GLU A 21 8.09 -21.41 15.09
C GLU A 21 7.80 -20.35 16.15
N MET A 22 8.73 -19.42 16.35
CA MET A 22 8.57 -18.33 17.33
C MET A 22 7.47 -17.35 16.92
N ALA A 23 7.39 -16.99 15.63
CA ALA A 23 6.37 -16.08 15.14
C ALA A 23 4.96 -16.67 15.30
N VAL A 24 4.78 -17.96 15.01
CA VAL A 24 3.51 -18.68 15.20
C VAL A 24 3.13 -18.73 16.68
N ARG A 25 4.08 -19.06 17.57
CA ARG A 25 3.85 -19.15 19.02
C ARG A 25 3.46 -17.81 19.64
N PHE A 26 4.17 -16.75 19.27
CA PHE A 26 3.99 -15.42 19.87
C PHE A 26 3.00 -14.52 19.11
N GLY A 27 2.42 -14.98 18.00
CA GLY A 27 1.46 -14.20 17.22
C GLY A 27 2.09 -12.99 16.53
N LYS A 28 3.34 -13.12 16.09
CA LYS A 28 4.05 -12.05 15.37
C LYS A 28 3.57 -11.95 13.92
N THR A 29 3.89 -10.82 13.28
CA THR A 29 3.81 -10.71 11.82
C THR A 29 5.16 -11.08 11.24
N LEU A 30 5.24 -12.19 10.49
CA LEU A 30 6.47 -12.65 9.85
C LEU A 30 6.46 -12.28 8.36
N LEU A 31 7.51 -11.60 7.91
CA LEU A 31 7.75 -11.31 6.50
C LEU A 31 8.97 -12.09 6.02
N VAL A 32 8.76 -13.03 5.10
CA VAL A 32 9.81 -13.83 4.48
C VAL A 32 10.20 -13.21 3.14
N GLN A 33 11.46 -12.80 3.00
CA GLN A 33 12.00 -12.17 1.80
C GLN A 33 12.66 -13.18 0.87
N ASP A 34 12.75 -12.82 -0.41
CA ASP A 34 13.45 -13.57 -1.46
C ASP A 34 12.96 -15.02 -1.58
N VAL A 35 11.65 -15.21 -1.43
CA VAL A 35 11.03 -16.52 -1.65
C VAL A 35 11.17 -16.89 -3.12
N ASP A 36 11.92 -17.94 -3.40
CA ASP A 36 12.14 -18.51 -4.73
C ASP A 36 11.28 -19.76 -4.95
N ASN A 37 11.09 -20.55 -3.88
CA ASN A 37 10.23 -21.71 -3.84
C ASN A 37 9.46 -21.77 -2.51
N ILE A 38 8.48 -22.67 -2.45
CA ILE A 38 7.70 -22.85 -1.24
C ILE A 38 8.25 -24.02 -0.45
N HIS A 39 8.79 -23.73 0.72
CA HIS A 39 9.23 -24.78 1.63
C HIS A 39 8.01 -25.59 2.10
N PRO A 40 8.03 -26.94 1.99
CA PRO A 40 6.89 -27.77 2.38
C PRO A 40 6.43 -27.62 3.83
N VAL A 41 7.30 -27.11 4.70
CA VAL A 41 7.01 -26.80 6.11
C VAL A 41 5.88 -25.78 6.27
N LEU A 42 5.65 -24.94 5.25
CA LEU A 42 4.62 -23.91 5.29
C LEU A 42 3.22 -24.47 5.00
N TYR A 43 3.10 -25.64 4.37
CA TYR A 43 1.79 -26.16 3.96
C TYR A 43 0.78 -26.31 5.11
N PRO A 44 1.14 -26.85 6.29
CA PRO A 44 0.20 -26.95 7.41
C PRO A 44 -0.31 -25.58 7.89
N LEU A 45 0.56 -24.56 7.87
CA LEU A 45 0.18 -23.19 8.24
C LEU A 45 -0.73 -22.55 7.20
N LEU A 46 -0.43 -22.75 5.91
CA LEU A 46 -1.19 -22.17 4.80
C LEU A 46 -2.57 -22.82 4.65
N ARG A 47 -2.65 -24.14 4.85
CA ARG A 47 -3.92 -24.88 4.89
C ARG A 47 -4.73 -24.65 6.16
N ARG A 48 -4.09 -24.10 7.20
CA ARG A 48 -4.63 -24.00 8.56
C ARG A 48 -5.02 -25.38 9.10
N ASP A 49 -4.10 -26.32 9.01
CA ASP A 49 -4.21 -27.68 9.57
C ASP A 49 -4.06 -27.62 11.10
N LEU A 50 -5.01 -26.95 11.76
CA LEU A 50 -5.02 -26.69 13.20
C LEU A 50 -5.69 -27.85 13.94
N ILE A 51 -5.01 -28.38 14.96
CA ILE A 51 -5.56 -29.41 15.84
C ILE A 51 -6.02 -28.75 17.14
N ASN A 52 -7.24 -29.05 17.56
CA ASN A 52 -7.78 -28.62 18.83
C ASN A 52 -7.13 -29.38 19.98
N GLN A 53 -6.50 -28.65 20.91
CA GLN A 53 -5.97 -29.20 22.16
C GLN A 53 -6.55 -28.41 23.35
N GLY A 54 -7.77 -28.78 23.75
CA GLY A 54 -8.52 -28.06 24.78
C GLY A 54 -8.87 -26.64 24.33
N PRO A 55 -8.46 -25.58 25.06
CA PRO A 55 -8.74 -24.19 24.69
C PRO A 55 -7.74 -23.60 23.68
N ARG A 56 -6.73 -24.36 23.25
CA ARG A 56 -5.66 -23.90 22.34
C ARG A 56 -5.69 -24.66 21.03
N TYR A 57 -5.17 -24.02 19.99
CA TYR A 57 -4.87 -24.65 18.71
C TYR A 57 -3.39 -24.95 18.63
N ILE A 58 -3.03 -26.10 18.07
CA ILE A 58 -1.66 -26.46 17.74
C ILE A 58 -1.55 -26.73 16.24
N VAL A 59 -0.35 -26.54 15.69
CA VAL A 59 -0.05 -26.83 14.27
C VAL A 59 1.30 -27.53 14.18
N GLN A 60 1.42 -28.46 13.23
CA GLN A 60 2.67 -29.13 12.96
C GLN A 60 3.54 -28.31 12.02
N ILE A 61 4.76 -27.99 12.44
CA ILE A 61 5.78 -27.29 11.65
C ILE A 61 7.01 -28.19 11.60
N GLY A 62 7.21 -28.86 10.47
CA GLY A 62 8.27 -29.86 10.32
C GLY A 62 8.05 -31.03 11.27
N GLU A 63 9.01 -31.28 12.14
CA GLU A 63 8.96 -32.34 13.16
C GLU A 63 8.35 -31.89 14.49
N LYS A 64 8.06 -30.59 14.65
CA LYS A 64 7.59 -30.02 15.93
C LYS A 64 6.12 -29.66 15.89
N THR A 65 5.48 -29.77 17.04
CA THR A 65 4.14 -29.26 17.30
C THR A 65 4.25 -27.92 18.02
N VAL A 66 3.61 -26.89 17.49
CA VAL A 66 3.70 -25.51 18.01
C VAL A 66 2.32 -24.97 18.33
N ASP A 67 2.17 -24.30 19.48
CA ASP A 67 0.97 -23.55 19.83
C ASP A 67 0.69 -22.46 18.78
N TYR A 68 -0.48 -22.51 18.16
CA TYR A 68 -0.90 -21.56 17.14
C TYR A 68 -1.57 -20.35 17.79
N ASN A 69 -0.99 -19.16 17.58
CA ASN A 69 -1.59 -17.90 18.01
C ASN A 69 -2.48 -17.31 16.89
N PRO A 70 -3.77 -17.01 17.15
CA PRO A 70 -4.67 -16.41 16.15
C PRO A 70 -4.23 -15.06 15.58
N HIS A 71 -3.33 -14.35 16.25
CA HIS A 71 -2.80 -13.05 15.79
C HIS A 71 -1.64 -13.18 14.80
N PHE A 72 -1.14 -14.40 14.57
CA PHE A 72 -0.04 -14.65 13.63
C PHE A 72 -0.42 -14.23 12.21
N LYS A 73 0.50 -13.56 11.53
CA LYS A 73 0.38 -13.15 10.12
C LYS A 73 1.65 -13.53 9.37
N LEU A 74 1.50 -14.02 8.15
CA LEU A 74 2.61 -14.41 7.28
C LEU A 74 2.52 -13.64 5.95
N PHE A 75 3.61 -13.00 5.57
CA PHE A 75 3.80 -12.40 4.26
C PHE A 75 5.00 -13.05 3.57
N LEU A 76 4.81 -13.48 2.34
CA LEU A 76 5.86 -14.06 1.50
C LEU A 76 6.14 -13.07 0.37
N VAL A 77 7.39 -12.63 0.26
CA VAL A 77 7.80 -11.59 -0.69
C VAL A 77 8.88 -12.14 -1.60
N THR A 78 8.72 -11.88 -2.90
CA THR A 78 9.71 -12.21 -3.91
C THR A 78 10.03 -11.02 -4.81
N LYS A 79 11.24 -11.00 -5.35
CA LYS A 79 11.66 -10.06 -6.39
C LYS A 79 11.39 -10.60 -7.80
N TYR A 80 11.13 -11.90 -7.94
CA TYR A 80 10.93 -12.54 -9.23
C TYR A 80 9.45 -12.50 -9.62
N SER A 81 9.15 -11.86 -10.76
CA SER A 81 7.78 -11.84 -11.31
C SER A 81 7.33 -13.20 -11.85
N GLU A 82 8.28 -14.11 -12.09
CA GLU A 82 8.07 -15.45 -12.64
C GLU A 82 8.49 -16.48 -11.59
N ILE A 83 7.67 -16.65 -10.54
CA ILE A 83 7.77 -17.86 -9.72
C ILE A 83 6.83 -18.90 -10.30
N GLU A 84 7.39 -20.06 -10.63
CA GLU A 84 6.60 -21.25 -10.92
C GLU A 84 6.02 -21.82 -9.62
N LEU A 85 4.83 -21.34 -9.26
CA LEU A 85 4.09 -21.88 -8.13
C LEU A 85 3.27 -23.09 -8.58
N SER A 86 3.34 -24.18 -7.82
CA SER A 86 2.46 -25.32 -8.05
C SER A 86 0.99 -24.91 -7.89
N PRO A 87 0.05 -25.47 -8.68
CA PRO A 87 -1.38 -25.15 -8.57
C PRO A 87 -1.92 -25.33 -7.14
N ASN A 88 -1.43 -26.36 -6.44
CA ASN A 88 -1.78 -26.65 -5.06
C ASN A 88 -1.40 -25.52 -4.11
N PHE A 89 -0.27 -24.85 -4.34
CA PHE A 89 0.13 -23.72 -3.53
C PHE A 89 -0.64 -22.45 -3.89
N PHE A 90 -0.85 -22.19 -5.18
CA PHE A 90 -1.59 -21.01 -5.64
C PHE A 90 -3.01 -20.96 -5.06
N ALA A 91 -3.64 -22.12 -4.84
CA ALA A 91 -4.94 -22.21 -4.18
C ALA A 91 -4.94 -21.85 -2.69
N LEU A 92 -3.77 -21.88 -2.03
CA LEU A 92 -3.61 -21.66 -0.58
C LEU A 92 -3.15 -20.24 -0.23
N VAL A 93 -2.74 -19.44 -1.22
CA VAL A 93 -2.22 -18.09 -1.00
C VAL A 93 -2.96 -17.06 -1.84
N SER A 94 -3.03 -15.83 -1.33
CA SER A 94 -3.45 -14.68 -2.11
C SER A 94 -2.22 -14.00 -2.69
N THR A 95 -2.12 -13.95 -4.02
CA THR A 95 -0.99 -13.33 -4.72
C THR A 95 -1.28 -11.85 -5.00
N VAL A 96 -0.29 -11.00 -4.75
CA VAL A 96 -0.35 -9.57 -5.06
C VAL A 96 0.83 -9.24 -5.98
N ASN A 97 0.54 -8.80 -7.20
CA ASN A 97 1.56 -8.52 -8.21
C ASN A 97 1.85 -7.02 -8.29
N PHE A 98 3.05 -6.63 -7.86
CA PHE A 98 3.58 -5.28 -8.02
C PHE A 98 4.26 -5.13 -9.39
N SER A 99 3.45 -5.05 -10.44
CA SER A 99 3.94 -4.82 -11.80
C SER A 99 3.82 -3.35 -12.20
N THR A 100 4.84 -2.83 -12.89
CA THR A 100 4.79 -1.50 -13.50
C THR A 100 3.77 -1.51 -14.63
N THR A 101 2.79 -0.60 -14.56
CA THR A 101 1.78 -0.37 -15.60
C THR A 101 2.19 0.80 -16.51
N LYS A 102 1.65 0.83 -17.74
CA LYS A 102 1.93 1.91 -18.69
C LYS A 102 1.56 3.28 -18.12
N ALA A 103 0.37 3.39 -17.55
CA ALA A 103 -0.11 4.64 -16.92
C ALA A 103 0.76 5.05 -15.72
N GLY A 104 1.12 4.10 -14.85
CA GLY A 104 1.97 4.37 -13.69
C GLY A 104 3.35 4.88 -14.09
N LEU A 105 3.98 4.24 -15.10
CA LEU A 105 5.27 4.68 -15.62
C LEU A 105 5.18 6.04 -16.31
N THR A 106 4.15 6.28 -17.13
CA THR A 106 3.92 7.61 -17.74
C THR A 106 3.84 8.70 -16.67
N GLY A 107 3.09 8.46 -15.59
CA GLY A 107 2.99 9.41 -14.48
C GLY A 107 4.34 9.69 -13.80
N GLN A 108 5.17 8.67 -13.60
CA GLN A 108 6.51 8.82 -13.01
C GLN A 108 7.47 9.58 -13.93
N LEU A 109 7.45 9.28 -15.24
CA LEU A 109 8.28 9.99 -16.22
C LEU A 109 7.82 11.44 -16.37
N LEU A 110 6.52 11.71 -16.37
CA LEU A 110 5.98 13.06 -16.42
C LEU A 110 6.44 13.88 -15.21
N ALA A 111 6.32 13.33 -14.00
CA ALA A 111 6.81 13.98 -12.78
C ALA A 111 8.33 14.27 -12.87
N THR A 112 9.11 13.33 -13.41
CA THR A 112 10.55 13.48 -13.61
C THR A 112 10.88 14.64 -14.57
N VAL A 113 10.18 14.71 -15.71
CA VAL A 113 10.35 15.80 -16.68
C VAL A 113 10.00 17.13 -16.05
N LEU A 114 8.86 17.20 -15.36
CA LEU A 114 8.39 18.44 -14.73
C LEU A 114 9.31 18.92 -13.60
N GLN A 115 9.89 18.01 -12.82
CA GLN A 115 10.89 18.37 -11.80
C GLN A 115 12.12 19.06 -12.42
N ARG A 116 12.49 18.72 -13.66
CA ARG A 116 13.61 19.34 -14.37
C ARG A 116 13.21 20.62 -15.09
N GLU A 117 12.09 20.60 -15.81
CA GLU A 117 11.65 21.68 -16.69
C GLU A 117 10.91 22.81 -15.94
N LYS A 118 10.06 22.45 -14.98
CA LYS A 118 9.22 23.36 -14.19
C LYS A 118 9.10 22.90 -12.73
N PRO A 119 10.19 22.95 -11.94
CA PRO A 119 10.17 22.50 -10.55
C PRO A 119 9.12 23.21 -9.70
N GLU A 120 8.88 24.50 -9.96
CA GLU A 120 7.85 25.30 -9.29
C GLU A 120 6.44 24.71 -9.45
N LEU A 121 6.14 24.12 -10.61
CA LEU A 121 4.83 23.50 -10.89
C LEU A 121 4.63 22.24 -10.04
N GLU A 122 5.66 21.40 -9.90
CA GLU A 122 5.59 20.20 -9.06
C GLU A 122 5.60 20.54 -7.56
N LEU A 123 6.32 21.59 -7.14
CA LEU A 123 6.25 22.09 -5.77
C LEU A 123 4.84 22.55 -5.43
N ARG A 124 4.23 23.40 -6.28
CA ARG A 124 2.86 23.89 -6.10
C ARG A 124 1.84 22.75 -6.06
N ARG A 125 2.00 21.73 -6.91
CA ARG A 125 1.17 20.52 -6.90
C ARG A 125 1.30 19.75 -5.59
N THR A 126 2.52 19.56 -5.11
CA THR A 126 2.79 18.82 -3.86
C THR A 126 2.20 19.55 -2.65
N GLU A 127 2.37 20.88 -2.59
CA GLU A 127 1.78 21.71 -1.54
C GLU A 127 0.25 21.66 -1.57
N LEU A 128 -0.34 21.72 -2.77
CA LEU A 128 -1.79 21.66 -2.95
C LEU A 128 -2.36 20.31 -2.50
N LEU A 129 -1.71 19.20 -2.86
CA LEU A 129 -2.10 17.86 -2.42
C LEU A 129 -2.02 17.71 -0.89
N ARG A 130 -0.92 18.20 -0.28
CA ARG A 130 -0.77 18.20 1.17
C ARG A 130 -1.90 18.97 1.86
N LYS A 131 -2.25 20.15 1.33
CA LYS A 131 -3.31 21.00 1.87
C LYS A 131 -4.69 20.35 1.71
N GLU A 132 -4.93 19.67 0.58
CA GLU A 132 -6.15 18.90 0.34
C GLU A 132 -6.29 17.73 1.33
N GLU A 133 -5.21 16.97 1.56
CA GLU A 133 -5.19 15.88 2.54
C GLU A 133 -5.47 16.38 3.97
N GLU A 134 -4.85 17.51 4.35
CA GLU A 134 -5.08 18.16 5.64
C GLU A 134 -6.55 18.58 5.82
N MET A 135 -7.15 19.18 4.79
CA MET A 135 -8.58 19.55 4.79
C MET A 135 -9.50 18.33 4.83
N LYS A 136 -9.20 17.25 4.11
CA LYS A 136 -9.97 16.00 4.18
C LYS A 136 -9.92 15.39 5.58
N LEU A 137 -8.75 15.38 6.20
CA LEU A 137 -8.57 14.89 7.57
C LEU A 137 -9.35 15.75 8.57
N GLN A 138 -9.31 17.08 8.44
CA GLN A 138 -10.12 17.98 9.26
C GLN A 138 -11.62 17.73 9.08
N MET A 139 -12.08 17.46 7.85
CA MET A 139 -13.49 17.11 7.59
C MET A 139 -13.89 15.83 8.34
N THR A 140 -13.09 14.77 8.23
CA THR A 140 -13.36 13.50 8.94
C THR A 140 -13.37 13.71 10.46
N GLN A 141 -12.46 14.51 11.01
CA GLN A 141 -12.45 14.84 12.44
C GLN A 141 -13.69 15.60 12.89
N LEU A 142 -14.18 16.55 12.08
CA LEU A 142 -15.42 17.28 12.36
C LEU A 142 -16.63 16.35 12.33
N GLU A 143 -16.69 15.42 11.37
CA GLU A 143 -17.75 14.41 11.28
C GLU A 143 -17.75 13.47 12.50
N GLU A 144 -16.57 13.00 12.91
CA GLU A 144 -16.41 12.16 14.11
C GLU A 144 -16.81 12.92 15.39
N SER A 145 -16.37 14.18 15.54
CA SER A 145 -16.75 15.03 16.67
C SER A 145 -18.26 15.24 16.74
N LEU A 146 -18.89 15.51 15.59
CA LEU A 146 -20.34 15.71 15.51
C LEU A 146 -21.11 14.45 15.90
N LEU A 147 -20.68 13.28 15.42
CA LEU A 147 -21.28 11.99 15.80
C LEU A 147 -21.12 11.72 17.30
N GLN A 148 -19.94 12.03 17.85
CA GLN A 148 -19.66 11.86 19.28
C GLN A 148 -20.52 12.80 20.14
N GLU A 149 -20.65 14.07 19.75
CA GLU A 149 -21.51 15.05 20.44
C GLU A 149 -22.97 14.61 20.43
N LEU A 150 -23.49 14.15 19.28
CA LEU A 150 -24.86 13.62 19.17
C LEU A 150 -25.07 12.35 19.99
N ALA A 151 -24.08 11.44 20.03
CA ALA A 151 -24.16 10.19 20.78
C ALA A 151 -24.05 10.39 22.30
N THR A 152 -23.33 11.42 22.75
CA THR A 152 -23.13 11.73 24.17
C THR A 152 -24.20 12.67 24.73
N ALA A 153 -24.95 13.37 23.87
CA ALA A 153 -26.07 14.20 24.27
C ALA A 153 -27.12 13.38 25.05
N ARG A 154 -27.34 13.76 26.32
CA ARG A 154 -28.40 13.22 27.18
C ARG A 154 -29.43 14.32 27.43
N GLY A 155 -30.72 13.99 27.35
CA GLY A 155 -31.82 14.94 27.53
C GLY A 155 -32.40 15.46 26.21
N ASN A 156 -33.22 16.51 26.26
CA ASN A 156 -33.82 17.10 25.07
C ASN A 156 -32.75 17.88 24.28
N VAL A 157 -32.41 17.38 23.10
CA VAL A 157 -31.40 17.97 22.20
C VAL A 157 -31.75 19.43 21.83
N LEU A 158 -33.05 19.78 21.82
CA LEU A 158 -33.51 21.13 21.50
C LEU A 158 -33.36 22.14 22.64
N GLU A 159 -33.10 21.68 23.88
CA GLU A 159 -32.92 22.53 25.07
C GLU A 159 -31.43 22.71 25.43
N ASN A 160 -30.53 22.03 24.72
CA ASN A 160 -29.10 22.12 24.96
C ASN A 160 -28.46 23.18 24.05
N ASP A 161 -28.43 24.43 24.53
CA ASP A 161 -27.86 25.57 23.80
C ASP A 161 -26.37 25.38 23.44
N GLU A 162 -25.60 24.69 24.30
CA GLU A 162 -24.18 24.39 24.03
C GLU A 162 -24.03 23.43 22.84
N LEU A 163 -24.88 22.40 22.77
CA LEU A 163 -24.91 21.46 21.66
C LEU A 163 -25.34 22.14 20.36
N VAL A 164 -26.36 23.00 20.40
CA VAL A 164 -26.82 23.76 19.22
C VAL A 164 -25.71 24.71 18.72
N ALA A 165 -24.99 25.38 19.63
CA ALA A 165 -23.86 26.22 19.27
C ALA A 165 -22.72 25.42 18.63
N SER A 166 -22.38 24.26 19.20
CA SER A 166 -21.35 23.37 18.65
C SER A 166 -21.73 22.84 17.26
N LEU A 167 -22.97 22.38 17.07
CA LEU A 167 -23.48 21.92 15.77
C LEU A 167 -23.44 23.02 14.71
N ASN A 168 -23.79 24.26 15.06
CA ASN A 168 -23.71 25.38 14.14
C ASN A 168 -22.26 25.73 13.76
N LYS A 169 -21.34 25.69 14.72
CA LYS A 169 -19.91 25.89 14.47
C LYS A 169 -19.35 24.81 13.56
N THR A 170 -19.63 23.54 13.85
CA THR A 170 -19.21 22.40 13.03
C THR A 170 -19.76 22.50 11.61
N LYS A 171 -21.05 22.85 11.47
CA LYS A 171 -21.67 23.08 10.17
C LYS A 171 -20.97 24.20 9.38
N SER A 172 -20.65 25.33 10.02
CA SER A 172 -19.92 26.43 9.38
C SER A 172 -18.55 25.98 8.89
N ASN A 173 -17.78 25.32 9.75
CA ASN A 173 -16.45 24.83 9.43
C ASN A 173 -16.48 23.80 8.28
N SER A 174 -17.46 22.88 8.28
CA SER A 174 -17.63 21.91 7.20
C SER A 174 -17.94 22.59 5.85
N ILE A 175 -18.75 23.65 5.86
CA ILE A 175 -19.05 24.43 4.64
C ILE A 175 -17.79 25.12 4.12
N GLU A 176 -17.00 25.73 5.01
CA GLU A 176 -15.73 26.39 4.65
C GLU A 176 -14.72 25.39 4.07
N ILE A 177 -14.54 24.24 4.72
CA ILE A 177 -13.64 23.17 4.24
C ILE A 177 -14.12 22.62 2.89
N ALA A 178 -15.43 22.40 2.72
CA ALA A 178 -15.98 21.94 1.45
C ALA A 178 -15.74 22.95 0.30
N ALA A 179 -15.86 24.25 0.58
CA ALA A 179 -15.52 25.30 -0.37
C ALA A 179 -14.02 25.30 -0.72
N GLY A 180 -13.14 25.17 0.27
CA GLY A 180 -11.69 25.09 0.07
C GLY A 180 -11.23 23.84 -0.70
N LEU A 181 -11.88 22.70 -0.46
CA LEU A 181 -11.65 21.47 -1.25
C LEU A 181 -12.07 21.65 -2.71
N LYS A 182 -13.19 22.33 -2.95
CA LYS A 182 -13.64 22.64 -4.32
C LYS A 182 -12.65 23.56 -5.05
N GLU A 183 -12.19 24.63 -4.39
CA GLU A 183 -11.18 25.53 -4.96
C GLU A 183 -9.87 24.78 -5.26
N SER A 184 -9.45 23.90 -4.34
CA SER A 184 -8.24 23.08 -4.53
C SER A 184 -8.38 22.13 -5.72
N HIS A 185 -9.55 21.53 -5.91
CA HIS A 185 -9.85 20.69 -7.06
C HIS A 185 -9.78 21.47 -8.38
N ASP A 186 -10.38 22.67 -8.43
CA ASP A 186 -10.33 23.52 -9.63
C ASP A 186 -8.90 23.95 -9.96
N LEU A 187 -8.09 24.26 -8.95
CA LEU A 187 -6.67 24.54 -9.12
C LEU A 187 -5.89 23.30 -9.60
N GLN A 188 -6.21 22.10 -9.11
CA GLN A 188 -5.60 20.86 -9.61
C GLN A 188 -5.89 20.63 -11.09
N LEU A 189 -7.10 20.92 -11.56
CA LEU A 189 -7.45 20.82 -12.97
C LEU A 189 -6.61 21.77 -13.82
N SER A 190 -6.45 23.03 -13.37
CA SER A 190 -5.60 24.01 -14.04
C SER A 190 -4.13 23.56 -14.07
N LEU A 191 -3.60 23.04 -12.96
CA LEU A 191 -2.25 22.48 -12.91
C LEU A 191 -2.11 21.29 -13.87
N GLU A 192 -3.11 20.42 -13.94
CA GLU A 192 -3.07 19.26 -14.83
C GLU A 192 -3.04 19.67 -16.31
N GLU A 193 -3.72 20.75 -16.68
CA GLU A 193 -3.65 21.31 -18.05
C GLU A 193 -2.24 21.77 -18.41
N GLU A 194 -1.53 22.42 -17.48
CA GLU A 194 -0.12 22.78 -17.70
C GLU A 194 0.78 21.54 -17.84
N ARG A 195 0.49 20.47 -17.07
CA ARG A 195 1.24 19.20 -17.12
C ARG A 195 1.04 18.46 -18.43
N LYS A 196 -0.15 18.57 -19.05
CA LYS A 196 -0.45 17.90 -20.34
C LYS A 196 0.51 18.28 -21.46
N MET A 197 1.15 19.45 -21.42
CA MET A 197 2.15 19.84 -22.42
C MET A 197 3.35 18.88 -22.49
N TYR A 198 3.70 18.25 -21.37
CA TYR A 198 4.82 17.30 -21.25
C TYR A 198 4.38 15.84 -21.31
N LEU A 199 3.07 15.57 -21.31
CA LEU A 199 2.51 14.23 -21.33
C LEU A 199 2.94 13.41 -22.56
N PRO A 200 2.99 13.95 -23.80
CA PRO A 200 3.40 13.16 -24.97
C PRO A 200 4.82 12.59 -24.85
N LEU A 201 5.75 13.33 -24.23
CA LEU A 201 7.12 12.87 -23.99
C LEU A 201 7.13 11.70 -22.99
N ALA A 202 6.37 11.82 -21.90
CA ALA A 202 6.27 10.77 -20.89
C ALA A 202 5.58 9.51 -21.43
N GLU A 203 4.54 9.65 -22.27
CA GLU A 203 3.86 8.54 -22.93
C GLU A 203 4.78 7.82 -23.93
N PHE A 204 5.58 8.57 -24.67
CA PHE A 204 6.59 8.03 -25.55
C PHE A 204 7.65 7.24 -24.76
N GLY A 205 8.19 7.82 -23.68
CA GLY A 205 9.16 7.15 -22.81
C GLY A 205 8.60 5.88 -22.19
N SER A 206 7.35 5.92 -21.70
CA SER A 206 6.66 4.74 -21.18
C SER A 206 6.54 3.67 -22.27
N THR A 207 6.05 4.03 -23.46
CA THR A 207 5.94 3.09 -24.59
C THR A 207 7.27 2.46 -24.95
N LEU A 208 8.36 3.25 -24.99
CA LEU A 208 9.71 2.76 -25.27
C LEU A 208 10.18 1.73 -24.23
N PHE A 209 9.97 1.96 -22.94
CA PHE A 209 10.31 1.00 -21.90
C PHE A 209 9.59 -0.33 -22.08
N PHE A 210 8.28 -0.29 -22.38
CA PHE A 210 7.51 -1.52 -22.61
C PHE A 210 8.00 -2.26 -23.86
N LEU A 211 8.33 -1.56 -24.94
CA LEU A 211 8.94 -2.17 -26.13
C LEU A 211 10.29 -2.83 -25.81
N MET A 212 11.15 -2.14 -25.05
CA MET A 212 12.42 -2.72 -24.57
C MET A 212 12.20 -3.99 -23.73
N ARG A 213 11.18 -4.00 -22.88
CA ARG A 213 10.82 -5.17 -22.07
C ARG A 213 10.36 -6.35 -22.93
N GLU A 214 9.70 -6.08 -24.06
CA GLU A 214 9.28 -7.13 -24.99
C GLU A 214 10.44 -7.77 -25.77
N LEU A 215 11.60 -7.13 -25.86
CA LEU A 215 12.80 -7.72 -26.48
C LEU A 215 13.23 -9.02 -25.81
N ARG A 216 12.89 -9.23 -24.52
CA ARG A 216 13.12 -10.50 -23.81
C ARG A 216 12.48 -11.69 -24.52
N LYS A 217 11.38 -11.48 -25.26
CA LYS A 217 10.69 -12.53 -26.05
C LYS A 217 11.54 -13.01 -27.23
N LEU A 218 12.47 -12.19 -27.73
CA LEU A 218 13.39 -12.56 -28.81
C LEU A 218 14.63 -13.26 -28.27
N ASN A 219 15.18 -12.78 -27.15
CA ASN A 219 16.31 -13.40 -26.46
C ASN A 219 16.19 -13.14 -24.96
N THR A 220 16.33 -14.19 -24.16
CA THR A 220 16.24 -14.12 -22.68
C THR A 220 17.31 -13.21 -22.06
N MET A 221 18.43 -12.98 -22.75
CA MET A 221 19.50 -12.07 -22.31
C MET A 221 19.10 -10.58 -22.43
N TYR A 222 18.08 -10.24 -23.21
CA TYR A 222 17.60 -8.86 -23.37
C TYR A 222 16.68 -8.47 -22.20
N CYS A 223 17.27 -8.40 -21.01
CA CYS A 223 16.60 -7.98 -19.78
C CYS A 223 17.08 -6.59 -19.36
N PHE A 224 16.17 -5.63 -19.31
CA PHE A 224 16.46 -4.26 -18.91
C PHE A 224 15.73 -3.93 -17.61
N SER A 225 16.46 -3.42 -16.63
CA SER A 225 15.85 -2.95 -15.38
C SER A 225 15.18 -1.58 -15.59
N LEU A 226 14.09 -1.35 -14.87
CA LEU A 226 13.44 -0.04 -14.84
C LEU A 226 14.39 1.05 -14.30
N THR A 227 15.25 0.70 -13.33
CA THR A 227 16.27 1.60 -12.79
C THR A 227 17.28 2.06 -13.86
N SER A 228 17.72 1.16 -14.73
CA SER A 228 18.61 1.51 -15.84
C SER A 228 17.92 2.43 -16.85
N PHE A 229 16.63 2.17 -17.14
CA PHE A 229 15.82 3.03 -18.00
C PHE A 229 15.71 4.46 -17.44
N PHE A 230 15.37 4.60 -16.16
CA PHE A 230 15.31 5.92 -15.51
C PHE A 230 16.66 6.65 -15.53
N LYS A 231 17.78 5.94 -15.28
CA LYS A 231 19.11 6.55 -15.38
C LYS A 231 19.39 7.13 -16.78
N MET A 232 19.03 6.39 -17.84
CA MET A 232 19.17 6.91 -19.20
C MET A 232 18.23 8.08 -19.47
N PHE A 233 16.99 8.01 -18.96
CA PHE A 233 16.00 9.08 -19.10
C PHE A 233 16.43 10.37 -18.40
N HIS A 234 17.10 10.28 -17.25
CA HIS A 234 17.65 11.45 -16.56
C HIS A 234 18.88 12.07 -17.25
N LEU A 235 19.66 11.25 -17.97
CA LEU A 235 20.85 11.70 -18.70
C LEU A 235 20.50 12.43 -19.99
N ALA A 236 19.40 12.04 -20.64
CA ALA A 236 18.84 12.73 -21.81
C ALA A 236 18.29 14.10 -21.37
#